data_AF-A0A7S2HFQ0-F1
#
_entry.id   AF-A0A7S2HFQ0-F1
#
_cell.length_a   1.000
_cell.length_b   1.000
_cell.length_c   1.000
_cell.angle_alpha   90.00
_cell.angle_beta   90.00
_cell.angle_gamma   90.00
#
_symmetry.space_group_name_H-M   'P 1'
#
loop_
_entity.id
_entity.type
_entity.pdbx_description
1 polymer ?
#
loop_
_entity_poly.entity_id
_entity_poly.type
_entity_poly.pdbx_seq_one_letter_code
_entity_poly.pdbx_strand_id
1 'polypeptide(L)'
;SDAVFIASLVYIDRIKKLWPDFEVSNLTMHRLLAATVTVGAKFFDDTYYRNAYYAKVCGLNVRELNSLEEELLQLIKWRLAISPDDLDHYSSIILGKLLEAPGSEAARAA
;
A
#
# COMPACT_ATOMS: atom_id res chain seq x y z
N SER A 1 -10.85 2.40 0.12
CA SER A 1 -11.27 1.86 -1.19
C SER A 1 -10.35 0.72 -1.65
N ASP A 2 -10.76 -0.12 -2.60
CA ASP A 2 -9.89 -1.13 -3.27
C ASP A 2 -8.66 -0.46 -3.92
N ALA A 3 -8.84 0.77 -4.41
CA ALA A 3 -7.77 1.59 -4.98
C ALA A 3 -6.59 1.81 -4.00
N VAL A 4 -6.83 1.82 -2.69
CA VAL A 4 -5.78 2.01 -1.68
C VAL A 4 -4.81 0.83 -1.65
N PHE A 5 -5.31 -0.40 -1.83
CA PHE A 5 -4.46 -1.58 -1.84
C PHE A 5 -3.60 -1.64 -3.10
N ILE A 6 -4.18 -1.29 -4.25
CA ILE A 6 -3.43 -1.17 -5.50
C ILE A 6 -2.38 -0.07 -5.38
N ALA A 7 -2.77 1.11 -4.89
CA ALA A 7 -1.85 2.22 -4.65
C ALA A 7 -0.70 1.85 -3.72
N SER A 8 -0.97 1.07 -2.67
CA SER A 8 0.06 0.60 -1.74
C SER A 8 1.11 -0.24 -2.45
N LEU A 9 0.71 -1.11 -3.38
CA LEU A 9 1.63 -1.91 -4.20
C LEU A 9 2.43 -1.03 -5.17
N VAL A 10 1.79 -0.05 -5.80
CA VAL A 10 2.49 0.94 -6.65
C VAL A 10 3.54 1.70 -5.85
N TYR A 11 3.26 2.11 -4.62
CA TYR A 11 4.22 2.80 -3.78
C TYR A 11 5.41 1.91 -3.41
N ILE A 12 5.17 0.65 -3.05
CA ILE A 12 6.25 -0.32 -2.78
C ILE A 12 7.14 -0.52 -4.02
N ASP A 13 6.52 -0.66 -5.20
CA ASP A 13 7.26 -0.80 -6.45
C ASP A 13 8.07 0.47 -6.80
N ARG A 14 7.52 1.67 -6.55
CA ARG A 14 8.24 2.94 -6.69
C ARG A 14 9.46 3.01 -5.77
N ILE A 15 9.33 2.57 -4.52
CA ILE A 15 10.46 2.51 -3.58
C ILE A 15 11.55 1.60 -4.15
N LYS A 16 11.19 0.39 -4.61
CA LYS A 16 12.15 -0.56 -5.19
C LYS A 16 12.86 -0.02 -6.43
N LYS A 17 12.14 0.71 -7.28
CA LYS A 17 12.71 1.36 -8.48
C LYS A 17 13.64 2.53 -8.14
N LEU A 18 13.32 3.31 -7.11
CA LEU A 18 14.11 4.47 -6.67
C LEU A 18 15.30 4.07 -5.78
N TRP A 19 15.15 2.99 -5.01
CA TRP A 19 16.07 2.52 -4.00
C TRP A 19 16.26 1.00 -4.14
N PRO A 20 17.10 0.54 -5.09
CA PRO A 20 17.28 -0.89 -5.37
C PRO A 20 17.74 -1.71 -4.16
N ASP A 21 18.51 -1.09 -3.26
CA ASP A 21 19.03 -1.72 -2.03
C ASP A 21 18.00 -1.78 -0.89
N PHE A 22 16.81 -1.20 -1.06
CA PHE A 22 15.77 -1.25 -0.03
C PHE A 22 15.22 -2.67 0.11
N GLU A 23 15.45 -3.34 1.23
CA GLU A 23 14.96 -4.71 1.45
C GLU A 23 13.58 -4.74 2.13
N VAL A 24 12.65 -5.47 1.52
CA VAL A 24 11.35 -5.79 2.12
C VAL A 24 11.48 -7.17 2.75
N SER A 25 11.37 -7.23 4.07
CA SER A 25 11.47 -8.46 4.85
C SER A 25 10.27 -8.59 5.79
N ASN A 26 10.13 -9.74 6.44
CA ASN A 26 9.07 -9.97 7.43
C ASN A 26 9.14 -8.98 8.62
N LEU A 27 10.30 -8.35 8.86
CA LEU A 27 10.48 -7.36 9.93
C LEU A 27 10.09 -5.94 9.50
N THR A 28 10.13 -5.63 8.21
CA THR A 28 9.85 -4.29 7.66
C THR A 28 8.47 -4.18 7.00
N MET A 29 7.96 -5.29 6.44
CA MET A 29 6.74 -5.32 5.64
C MET A 29 5.51 -4.79 6.38
N HIS A 30 5.32 -5.16 7.65
CA HIS A 30 4.17 -4.69 8.43
C HIS A 30 4.13 -3.16 8.52
N ARG A 31 5.25 -2.53 8.89
CA ARG A 31 5.37 -1.08 9.03
C ARG A 31 5.22 -0.38 7.68
N LEU A 32 5.83 -0.96 6.64
CA LEU A 32 5.73 -0.46 5.28
C LEU A 32 4.27 -0.45 4.79
N LEU A 33 3.54 -1.55 5.00
CA LEU A 33 2.13 -1.66 4.64
C LEU A 33 1.25 -0.68 5.44
N ALA A 34 1.51 -0.52 6.74
CA ALA A 34 0.78 0.45 7.55
C ALA A 34 0.93 1.89 7.00
N ALA A 35 2.16 2.26 6.60
CA ALA A 35 2.43 3.56 6.00
C ALA A 35 1.74 3.72 4.63
N THR A 36 1.91 2.75 3.73
CA THR A 36 1.40 2.86 2.36
C THR A 36 -0.12 2.87 2.30
N VAL A 37 -0.78 2.05 3.13
CA VAL A 37 -2.25 2.04 3.23
C VAL A 37 -2.77 3.33 3.86
N THR A 38 -2.13 3.83 4.91
CA THR A 38 -2.56 5.08 5.57
C THR A 38 -2.44 6.28 4.62
N VAL A 39 -1.28 6.42 3.96
CA VAL A 39 -1.05 7.50 2.98
C VAL A 39 -1.96 7.33 1.77
N GLY A 40 -2.16 6.11 1.28
CA GLY A 40 -3.06 5.81 0.19
C GLY A 40 -4.51 6.19 0.52
N ALA A 41 -5.01 5.82 1.70
CA ALA A 41 -6.36 6.17 2.13
C ALA A 41 -6.56 7.70 2.19
N LYS A 42 -5.61 8.44 2.76
CA LYS A 42 -5.69 9.90 2.82
C LYS A 42 -5.63 10.60 1.46
N PHE A 43 -4.99 9.97 0.47
CA PHE A 43 -4.83 10.56 -0.85
C PHE A 43 -5.98 10.22 -1.79
N PHE A 44 -6.50 8.99 -1.73
CA PHE A 44 -7.50 8.48 -2.68
C PHE A 44 -8.93 8.44 -2.14
N ASP A 45 -9.14 8.32 -0.82
CA ASP A 45 -10.48 8.27 -0.26
C ASP A 45 -10.93 9.68 0.19
N ASP A 46 -12.12 10.11 -0.23
CA ASP A 46 -12.71 11.40 0.18
C ASP A 46 -13.01 11.45 1.69
N THR A 47 -13.20 10.28 2.31
CA THR A 47 -13.42 10.12 3.74
C THR A 47 -12.33 9.24 4.32
N TYR A 48 -11.51 9.81 5.19
CA TYR A 48 -10.39 9.13 5.86
C TYR A 48 -10.39 9.39 7.37
N TYR A 49 -9.70 8.53 8.13
CA TYR A 49 -9.61 8.66 9.58
C TYR A 49 -8.37 9.45 10.03
N ARG A 50 -8.36 9.88 11.29
CA ARG A 50 -7.15 10.46 11.90
C ARG A 50 -6.10 9.38 12.15
N ASN A 51 -4.82 9.76 12.18
CA ASN A 51 -3.71 8.83 12.43
C ASN A 51 -3.83 8.04 13.72
N ALA A 52 -4.46 8.60 14.76
CA ALA A 52 -4.72 7.87 15.99
C ALA A 52 -5.56 6.61 15.77
N TYR A 53 -6.49 6.64 14.81
CA TYR A 53 -7.31 5.49 14.45
C TYR A 53 -6.50 4.46 13.66
N TYR A 54 -5.80 4.89 12.59
CA TYR A 54 -4.96 4.01 11.80
C TYR A 54 -3.87 3.34 12.64
N ALA A 55 -3.21 4.10 13.52
CA ALA A 55 -2.19 3.58 14.42
C ALA A 55 -2.75 2.50 15.35
N LYS A 56 -3.96 2.71 15.89
CA LYS A 56 -4.64 1.70 16.72
C LYS A 56 -4.92 0.41 15.93
N VAL A 57 -5.40 0.53 14.69
CA VAL A 57 -5.68 -0.64 13.82
C VAL A 57 -4.41 -1.39 13.46
N CYS A 58 -3.34 -0.67 13.14
CA CYS A 58 -2.04 -1.25 12.81
C CYS A 58 -1.24 -1.70 14.04
N GLY A 59 -1.73 -1.50 15.27
CA GLY A 59 -0.98 -1.84 16.49
C GLY A 59 0.30 -1.00 16.68
N LEU A 60 0.33 0.23 16.16
CA LEU A 60 1.46 1.15 16.24
C LEU A 60 1.17 2.30 17.20
N ASN A 61 2.23 2.96 17.66
CA ASN A 61 2.07 4.27 18.30
C ASN A 61 1.74 5.32 17.22
N VAL A 62 0.89 6.30 17.55
CA VAL A 62 0.58 7.42 16.65
C VAL A 62 1.84 8.15 16.19
N ARG A 63 2.83 8.35 17.08
CA ARG A 63 4.10 8.97 16.70
C ARG A 63 4.88 8.14 15.70
N GLU A 64 4.91 6.82 15.89
CA GLU A 64 5.57 5.89 14.96
C GLU A 64 4.90 5.92 13.60
N LEU A 65 3.55 5.85 13.54
CA LEU A 65 2.83 5.95 12.28
C LEU A 65 3.09 7.28 11.56
N ASN A 66 3.09 8.40 12.29
CA ASN A 66 3.40 9.71 11.71
C ASN A 66 4.79 9.73 11.06
N SER A 67 5.81 9.20 11.74
CA SER A 67 7.17 9.12 11.20
C SER A 67 7.25 8.20 9.98
N LEU A 68 6.54 7.07 10.00
CA LEU A 68 6.49 6.14 8.87
C LEU A 68 5.81 6.76 7.64
N GLU A 69 4.76 7.56 7.81
CA GLU A 69 4.15 8.29 6.70
C GLU A 69 5.13 9.31 6.09
N GLU A 70 5.84 10.06 6.95
CA GLU A 70 6.84 11.02 6.49
C GLU A 70 7.99 10.34 5.73
N GLU A 71 8.54 9.26 6.26
CA GLU A 71 9.60 8.48 5.63
C GLU A 71 9.13 7.91 4.28
N LEU A 72 7.92 7.35 4.22
CA LEU A 72 7.34 6.87 2.98
C LEU A 72 7.26 7.98 1.92
N LEU A 73 6.75 9.15 2.29
CA LEU A 73 6.62 10.30 1.38
C LEU A 73 7.98 10.74 0.83
N GLN A 74 9.01 10.73 1.67
CA GLN A 74 10.39 11.00 1.24
C GLN A 74 10.91 9.91 0.29
N LEU A 75 10.71 8.64 0.62
CA LEU A 75 11.14 7.49 -0.18
C LEU A 75 10.54 7.52 -1.59
N ILE A 76 9.26 7.89 -1.73
CA ILE A 76 8.59 8.01 -3.04
C ILE A 76 8.75 9.40 -3.69
N LYS A 77 9.54 10.30 -3.08
CA LYS A 77 9.75 11.69 -3.54
C LYS A 77 8.44 12.45 -3.75
N TRP A 78 7.47 12.24 -2.86
CA TRP A 78 6.13 12.84 -2.89
C TRP A 78 5.30 12.52 -4.15
N ARG A 79 5.71 11.53 -4.94
CA ARG A 79 4.98 11.08 -6.12
C ARG A 79 3.86 10.14 -5.69
N LEU A 80 2.72 10.71 -5.29
CA LEU A 80 1.52 10.00 -4.84
C LEU A 80 0.54 9.72 -5.99
N ALA A 81 0.42 10.64 -6.94
CA ALA A 81 -0.47 10.47 -8.08
C ALA A 81 -0.13 9.20 -8.87
N ILE A 82 -1.15 8.46 -9.26
CA ILE A 82 -1.08 7.26 -10.08
C ILE A 82 -1.99 7.53 -11.28
N SER A 83 -1.48 7.29 -12.49
CA SER A 83 -2.32 7.45 -13.69
C SER A 83 -3.39 6.35 -13.71
N PRO A 84 -4.54 6.59 -14.35
CA PRO A 84 -5.52 5.53 -14.59
C PRO A 84 -4.90 4.30 -15.29
N ASP A 85 -4.03 4.53 -16.27
CA ASP A 85 -3.34 3.46 -16.99
C ASP A 85 -2.46 2.59 -16.07
N ASP A 86 -1.72 3.22 -15.15
CA ASP A 86 -0.93 2.49 -14.15
C ASP A 86 -1.87 1.70 -13.24
N LEU A 87 -2.93 2.34 -12.72
CA LEU A 87 -3.87 1.69 -11.81
C LEU A 87 -4.49 0.44 -12.45
N ASP A 88 -4.92 0.53 -13.71
CA ASP A 88 -5.50 -0.58 -14.48
C ASP A 88 -4.46 -1.68 -14.73
N HIS A 89 -3.23 -1.30 -15.07
CA HIS A 89 -2.14 -2.24 -15.28
C HIS A 89 -1.85 -3.07 -14.02
N TYR A 90 -1.63 -2.41 -12.87
CA TYR A 90 -1.38 -3.13 -11.61
C TYR A 90 -2.59 -3.97 -11.19
N SER A 91 -3.81 -3.47 -11.38
CA SER A 91 -5.04 -4.22 -11.10
C SER A 91 -5.13 -5.52 -11.91
N SER A 92 -4.82 -5.45 -13.22
CA SER A 92 -4.83 -6.63 -14.10
C SER A 92 -3.80 -7.69 -13.69
N ILE A 93 -2.60 -7.26 -13.27
CA ILE A 93 -1.54 -8.16 -12.82
C ILE A 93 -1.96 -8.88 -11.54
N ILE A 94 -2.52 -8.15 -10.58
CA ILE A 94 -2.96 -8.72 -9.30
C ILE A 94 -4.10 -9.70 -9.54
N LEU A 95 -5.10 -9.32 -10.33
CA LEU A 95 -6.24 -10.18 -10.64
C LEU A 95 -5.79 -11.46 -11.35
N GLY A 96 -4.89 -11.34 -12.33
CA GLY A 96 -4.30 -12.50 -13.01
C GLY A 96 -3.62 -13.46 -12.03
N LYS A 97 -2.76 -12.94 -11.15
CA LYS A 97 -2.07 -13.76 -10.15
C LYS A 97 -3.01 -14.40 -9.13
N LEU A 98 -4.09 -13.72 -8.74
CA LEU A 98 -5.09 -14.28 -7.83
C LEU A 98 -5.88 -15.43 -8.47
N LEU A 99 -6.15 -15.35 -9.78
CA LEU A 99 -6.81 -16.43 -10.52
C LEU A 99 -5.92 -17.67 -10.63
N GLU A 100 -4.60 -17.48 -10.71
CA GLU A 100 -3.59 -18.55 -10.77
C GLU A 100 -3.23 -19.16 -9.40
N ALA A 101 -3.62 -18.51 -8.30
CA ALA A 101 -3.25 -18.96 -6.95
C ALA A 101 -3.99 -20.25 -6.56
N PRO A 102 -3.29 -21.29 -6.04
CA PRO A 102 -3.93 -22.51 -5.56
C PRO A 102 -4.84 -22.17 -4.35
N GLY A 103 -6.16 -22.33 -4.53
CA GLY A 103 -7.19 -21.94 -3.58
C GLY A 103 -8.36 -21.13 -4.17
N SER A 104 -8.26 -20.70 -5.43
CA SER A 104 -9.28 -19.88 -6.12
C SER A 104 -10.59 -20.61 -6.46
N GLU A 105 -10.67 -21.93 -6.30
CA GLU A 105 -11.91 -22.70 -6.49
C GLU A 105 -13.01 -22.35 -5.47
N ALA A 106 -12.63 -21.96 -4.25
CA ALA A 106 -13.60 -21.53 -3.23
C ALA A 106 -14.24 -20.17 -3.56
N ALA A 107 -13.54 -19.30 -4.28
CA ALA A 107 -14.05 -17.99 -4.71
C ALA A 107 -14.92 -18.07 -5.97
N ARG A 108 -14.88 -19.18 -6.72
CA ARG A 108 -15.73 -19.43 -7.90
C ARG A 108 -17.15 -19.91 -7.56
N ALA A 109 -17.41 -20.30 -6.31
CA ALA A 109 -18.66 -20.93 -5.88
C ALA A 109 -19.57 -20.01 -5.02
N ALA A 110 -19.24 -18.71 -4.91
CA ALA A 110 -20.04 -17.69 -4.23
C ALA A 110 -20.42 -16.59 -5.23
#